data_AF-A0A5R8YB21-F1
#
_entry.id   AF-A0A5R8YB21-F1
#
_cell.length_a   1.000
_cell.length_b   1.000
_cell.length_c   1.000
_cell.angle_alpha   90.00
_cell.angle_beta   90.00
_cell.angle_gamma   90.00
#
_symmetry.space_group_name_H-M   'P 1'
#
loop_
_entity.id
_entity.type
_entity.pdbx_description
1 polymer ?
#
loop_
_entity_poly.entity_id
_entity_poly.type
_entity_poly.pdbx_seq_one_letter_code
_entity_poly.pdbx_strand_id
1 'polypeptide(L)'
;MFVYRYPLDFSLEQRKTPFHDPGRVRNEAFFRALMFDNKSATRKSLTTVRYRGAKLTANFSVTKKHCVHTQLAAALEEIALQKPSRDKYFRKIGGSFNWRVISGTKRLSSHSFGSAVDVNSQLGKYWKWLGVKPGKAARYDNAIPHEIVEAFERRGFIWGGKWHHFDGMHFEYRPELILYARLMGQ
;
A
#
# COMPACT_ATOMS: atom_id res chain seq x y z
N MET A 1 6.26 -3.84 -20.65
CA MET A 1 5.50 -4.92 -19.98
C MET A 1 5.96 -5.01 -18.54
N PHE A 2 5.06 -5.16 -17.56
CA PHE A 2 5.44 -5.29 -16.15
C PHE A 2 6.06 -6.66 -15.88
N VAL A 3 7.10 -6.72 -15.04
CA VAL A 3 7.80 -7.98 -14.66
C VAL A 3 6.84 -8.97 -14.02
N TYR A 4 5.93 -8.47 -13.19
CA TYR A 4 4.86 -9.26 -12.56
C TYR A 4 3.53 -8.67 -12.94
N ARG A 5 2.56 -9.55 -13.20
CA ARG A 5 1.15 -9.18 -13.17
C ARG A 5 0.70 -9.11 -11.71
N TYR A 6 0.00 -8.05 -11.33
CA TYR A 6 -0.53 -7.95 -9.98
C TYR A 6 -1.77 -8.85 -9.82
N PRO A 7 -1.80 -9.80 -8.88
CA PRO A 7 -2.95 -10.68 -8.69
C PRO A 7 -4.10 -9.90 -8.02
N LEU A 8 -5.27 -9.85 -8.67
CA LEU A 8 -6.46 -9.18 -8.14
C LEU A 8 -7.24 -10.05 -7.14
N ASP A 9 -7.16 -11.38 -7.25
CA ASP A 9 -7.71 -12.26 -6.24
C ASP A 9 -6.96 -12.13 -4.90
N PHE A 10 -7.59 -12.55 -3.80
CA PHE A 10 -7.00 -12.45 -2.46
C PHE A 10 -5.93 -13.52 -2.17
N SER A 11 -5.69 -14.47 -3.07
CA SER A 11 -4.78 -15.58 -2.80
C SER A 11 -3.37 -15.08 -2.48
N LEU A 12 -2.81 -15.65 -1.42
CA LEU A 12 -1.44 -15.38 -1.00
C LEU A 12 -0.47 -16.46 -1.48
N GLU A 13 -0.91 -17.39 -2.34
CA GLU A 13 -0.10 -18.53 -2.78
C GLU A 13 1.09 -18.10 -3.63
N GLN A 14 0.91 -17.15 -4.56
CA GLN A 14 1.98 -16.69 -5.45
C GLN A 14 3.17 -16.07 -4.69
N ARG A 15 2.93 -15.50 -3.50
CA ARG A 15 3.99 -14.93 -2.66
C ARG A 15 5.00 -15.99 -2.21
N LYS A 16 4.64 -17.28 -2.20
CA LYS A 16 5.53 -18.37 -1.77
C LYS A 16 6.69 -18.53 -2.75
N THR A 17 6.52 -18.11 -4.00
CA THR A 17 7.60 -18.04 -4.99
C THR A 17 8.65 -17.00 -4.58
N PRO A 18 9.94 -17.38 -4.50
CA PRO A 18 11.02 -16.46 -4.16
C PRO A 18 11.01 -15.20 -5.02
N PHE A 19 11.17 -14.04 -4.37
CA PHE A 19 11.21 -12.72 -5.01
C PHE A 19 9.97 -12.31 -5.80
N HIS A 20 8.86 -13.05 -5.69
CA HIS A 20 7.59 -12.66 -6.30
C HIS A 20 6.94 -11.51 -5.52
N ASP A 21 7.33 -10.28 -5.87
CA ASP A 21 6.90 -9.05 -5.21
C ASP A 21 6.11 -8.14 -6.18
N PRO A 22 4.88 -8.52 -6.59
CA PRO A 22 4.14 -7.80 -7.63
C PRO A 22 3.89 -6.35 -7.23
N GLY A 23 4.45 -5.43 -8.04
CA GLY A 23 4.37 -3.98 -7.82
C GLY A 23 5.42 -3.40 -6.87
N ARG A 24 6.14 -4.20 -6.08
CA ARG A 24 7.17 -3.70 -5.14
C ARG A 24 8.42 -3.16 -5.84
N VAL A 25 8.72 -3.64 -7.04
CA VAL A 25 9.85 -3.19 -7.86
C VAL A 25 9.63 -1.74 -8.26
N ARG A 26 10.63 -0.88 -8.03
CA ARG A 26 10.53 0.57 -8.24
C ARG A 26 11.58 1.06 -9.22
N ASN A 27 11.15 1.91 -10.15
CA ASN A 27 12.00 2.73 -11.00
C ASN A 27 11.88 4.19 -10.52
N GLU A 28 12.91 4.70 -9.85
CA GLU A 28 12.82 6.02 -9.21
C GLU A 28 12.58 7.17 -10.20
N ALA A 29 13.22 7.13 -11.38
CA ALA A 29 13.00 8.13 -12.43
C ALA A 29 11.53 8.16 -12.88
N PHE A 30 10.92 6.99 -13.07
CA PHE A 30 9.50 6.87 -13.38
C PHE A 30 8.61 7.46 -12.29
N PHE A 31 8.85 7.14 -11.01
CA PHE A 31 8.05 7.69 -9.91
C PHE A 31 8.22 9.20 -9.75
N ARG A 32 9.43 9.73 -9.97
CA ARG A 32 9.69 11.18 -9.95
C ARG A 32 8.93 11.90 -11.06
N ALA A 33 8.97 11.37 -12.28
CA ALA A 33 8.22 11.90 -13.42
C ALA A 33 6.71 11.82 -13.20
N LEU A 34 6.21 10.67 -12.72
CA LEU A 34 4.78 10.46 -12.50
C LEU A 34 4.26 11.31 -11.33
N MET A 35 5.03 11.40 -10.23
CA MET A 35 4.60 12.03 -8.98
C MET A 35 5.28 13.38 -8.76
N PHE A 36 6.47 13.41 -8.18
CA PHE A 36 7.20 14.65 -7.89
C PHE A 36 8.70 14.39 -7.87
N ASP A 37 9.48 15.36 -8.35
CA ASP A 37 10.93 15.24 -8.35
C ASP A 37 11.60 15.71 -7.04
N ASN A 38 10.87 16.34 -6.13
CA ASN A 38 11.45 16.78 -4.86
C ASN A 38 10.43 16.91 -3.72
N LYS A 39 10.97 16.94 -2.49
CA LYS A 39 10.21 17.01 -1.24
C LYS A 39 9.30 18.23 -1.15
N SER A 40 9.77 19.38 -1.66
CA SER A 40 9.02 20.63 -1.61
C SER A 40 7.77 20.56 -2.49
N ALA A 41 7.93 20.08 -3.73
CA ALA A 41 6.83 19.86 -4.65
C ALA A 41 5.80 18.87 -4.10
N THR A 42 6.25 17.74 -3.52
CA THR A 42 5.31 16.80 -2.88
C THR A 42 4.53 17.47 -1.76
N ARG A 43 5.21 18.18 -0.85
CA ARG A 43 4.58 18.81 0.32
C ARG A 43 3.47 19.79 -0.07
N LYS A 44 3.66 20.56 -1.13
CA LYS A 44 2.64 21.50 -1.64
C LYS A 44 1.36 20.80 -2.15
N SER A 45 1.46 19.53 -2.52
CA SER A 45 0.32 18.75 -3.03
C SER A 45 -0.40 17.94 -1.93
N LEU A 46 0.15 17.86 -0.72
CA LEU A 46 -0.43 17.05 0.34
C LEU A 46 -1.76 17.61 0.84
N THR A 47 -2.65 16.71 1.24
CA THR A 47 -3.88 16.98 1.96
C THR A 47 -4.11 15.87 3.00
N THR A 48 -4.99 16.11 3.96
CA THR A 48 -5.35 15.13 4.99
C THR A 48 -6.64 14.42 4.60
N VAL A 49 -6.59 13.09 4.56
CA VAL A 49 -7.75 12.21 4.43
C VAL A 49 -7.97 11.51 5.76
N ARG A 50 -9.22 11.44 6.23
CA ARG A 50 -9.57 10.89 7.55
C ARG A 50 -10.41 9.63 7.41
N TYR A 51 -9.95 8.54 8.00
CA TYR A 51 -10.79 7.39 8.33
C TYR A 51 -11.72 7.77 9.48
N ARG A 52 -13.02 7.53 9.33
CA ARG A 52 -14.06 7.83 10.31
C ARG A 52 -14.81 6.57 10.69
N GLY A 53 -14.18 5.78 11.56
CA GLY A 53 -14.73 4.54 12.07
C GLY A 53 -15.81 4.74 13.14
N ALA A 54 -16.29 3.63 13.70
CA ALA A 54 -17.39 3.65 14.66
C ALA A 54 -17.01 4.32 15.99
N LYS A 55 -15.78 4.11 16.47
CA LYS A 55 -15.26 4.64 17.74
C LYS A 55 -13.87 5.29 17.60
N LEU A 56 -13.34 5.34 16.38
CA LEU A 56 -11.97 5.77 16.11
C LEU A 56 -11.92 6.64 14.85
N THR A 57 -11.05 7.63 14.86
CA THR A 57 -10.61 8.30 13.63
C THR A 57 -9.10 8.14 13.43
N ALA A 58 -8.65 8.15 12.19
CA ALA A 58 -7.23 8.14 11.84
C ALA A 58 -6.99 9.08 10.65
N ASN A 59 -5.89 9.81 10.66
CA ASN A 59 -5.54 10.78 9.63
C ASN A 59 -4.37 10.28 8.78
N PHE A 60 -4.49 10.43 7.47
CA PHE A 60 -3.46 10.12 6.48
C PHE A 60 -3.13 11.39 5.68
N SER A 61 -1.85 11.73 5.58
CA SER A 61 -1.37 12.79 4.69
C SER A 61 -0.96 12.20 3.36
N VAL A 62 -1.72 12.49 2.30
CA VAL A 62 -1.51 11.98 0.94
C VAL A 62 -1.62 13.08 -0.08
N THR A 63 -1.09 12.85 -1.28
CA THR A 63 -1.09 13.85 -2.36
C THR A 63 -2.47 14.01 -3.01
N LYS A 64 -2.76 15.22 -3.52
CA LYS A 64 -3.90 15.46 -4.40
C LYS A 64 -3.67 15.00 -5.84
N LYS A 65 -2.40 14.86 -6.26
CA LYS A 65 -2.03 14.46 -7.62
C LYS A 65 -2.63 13.09 -7.97
N HIS A 66 -3.09 12.95 -9.21
CA HIS A 66 -3.74 11.73 -9.73
C HIS A 66 -4.90 11.25 -8.86
N CYS A 67 -5.58 12.16 -8.18
CA CYS A 67 -6.73 11.87 -7.32
C CYS A 67 -6.45 10.86 -6.19
N VAL A 68 -5.19 10.68 -5.76
CA VAL A 68 -4.82 9.73 -4.70
C VAL A 68 -5.66 9.96 -3.43
N HIS A 69 -5.79 11.21 -2.99
CA HIS A 69 -6.63 11.59 -1.85
C HIS A 69 -8.11 11.19 -2.01
N THR A 70 -8.70 11.39 -3.19
CA THR A 70 -10.10 11.04 -3.48
C THR A 70 -10.29 9.53 -3.44
N GLN A 71 -9.36 8.78 -4.03
CA GLN A 71 -9.41 7.32 -4.06
C GLN A 71 -9.22 6.72 -2.66
N LEU A 72 -8.32 7.29 -1.87
CA LEU A 72 -8.14 6.92 -0.47
C LEU A 72 -9.39 7.22 0.36
N ALA A 73 -9.99 8.41 0.19
CA ALA A 73 -11.18 8.81 0.94
C ALA A 73 -12.33 7.82 0.71
N ALA A 74 -12.57 7.46 -0.55
CA ALA A 74 -13.62 6.51 -0.91
C ALA A 74 -13.35 5.10 -0.36
N ALA A 75 -12.11 4.61 -0.42
CA ALA A 75 -11.76 3.32 0.18
C ALA A 75 -11.98 3.32 1.70
N LEU A 76 -11.56 4.38 2.40
CA LEU A 76 -11.72 4.49 3.85
C LEU A 76 -13.18 4.64 4.27
N GLU A 77 -14.00 5.34 3.49
CA GLU A 77 -15.45 5.45 3.70
C GLU A 77 -16.13 4.09 3.55
N GLU A 78 -15.85 3.37 2.46
CA GLU A 78 -16.36 2.01 2.24
C GLU A 78 -15.99 1.08 3.41
N ILE A 79 -14.74 1.12 3.87
CA ILE A 79 -14.26 0.31 5.00
C ILE A 79 -14.95 0.70 6.31
N ALA A 80 -15.18 2.00 6.55
CA ALA A 80 -15.82 2.48 7.77
C ALA A 80 -17.28 2.01 7.93
N LEU A 81 -17.96 1.74 6.81
CA LEU A 81 -19.33 1.24 6.79
C LEU A 81 -19.44 -0.27 7.07
N GLN A 82 -18.33 -1.02 6.98
CA GLN A 82 -18.34 -2.48 7.15
C GLN A 82 -18.68 -2.92 8.58
N LYS A 83 -19.30 -4.11 8.70
CA LYS A 83 -19.64 -4.77 9.97
C LYS A 83 -18.99 -6.16 10.03
N PRO A 84 -18.42 -6.58 11.18
CA PRO A 84 -18.17 -5.77 12.38
C PRO A 84 -17.17 -4.62 12.10
N SER A 85 -17.14 -3.63 13.00
CA SER A 85 -16.29 -2.44 12.82
C SER A 85 -14.84 -2.79 12.51
N ARG A 86 -14.24 -2.04 11.58
CA ARG A 86 -12.85 -2.20 11.13
C ARG A 86 -11.86 -1.31 11.88
N ASP A 87 -12.28 -0.60 12.94
CA ASP A 87 -11.46 0.36 13.69
C ASP A 87 -10.12 -0.21 14.17
N LYS A 88 -10.08 -1.50 14.51
CA LYS A 88 -8.83 -2.16 14.93
C LYS A 88 -7.72 -2.07 13.87
N TYR A 89 -8.06 -2.00 12.60
CA TYR A 89 -7.10 -1.88 11.49
C TYR A 89 -6.57 -0.47 11.29
N PHE A 90 -7.13 0.53 11.97
CA PHE A 90 -6.70 1.93 11.85
C PHE A 90 -6.20 2.53 13.17
N ARG A 91 -6.10 1.72 14.24
CA ARG A 91 -5.74 2.19 15.60
C ARG A 91 -4.29 2.66 15.73
N LYS A 92 -3.34 1.90 15.19
CA LYS A 92 -1.90 2.21 15.24
C LYS A 92 -1.34 2.29 13.83
N ILE A 93 -1.77 3.32 13.10
CA ILE A 93 -1.34 3.53 11.72
C ILE A 93 0.20 3.53 11.61
N GLY A 94 0.75 2.84 10.62
CA GLY A 94 2.19 2.79 10.39
C GLY A 94 2.75 4.10 9.81
N GLY A 95 1.89 4.91 9.18
CA GLY A 95 2.23 6.21 8.64
C GLY A 95 1.56 6.53 7.30
N SER A 96 1.89 7.70 6.76
CA SER A 96 1.47 8.16 5.43
C SER A 96 2.64 8.91 4.79
N PHE A 97 2.54 10.18 4.42
CA PHE A 97 3.67 10.91 3.86
C PHE A 97 4.90 10.91 4.78
N ASN A 98 6.03 10.45 4.24
CA ASN A 98 7.35 10.55 4.87
C ASN A 98 8.42 10.52 3.76
N TRP A 99 9.09 11.66 3.54
CA TRP A 99 10.15 11.77 2.54
C TRP A 99 11.42 11.08 3.04
N ARG A 100 11.63 9.84 2.59
CA ARG A 100 12.75 8.98 3.02
C ARG A 100 13.14 7.96 1.96
N VAL A 101 14.36 7.48 2.05
CA VAL A 101 14.79 6.28 1.34
C VAL A 101 14.28 5.01 2.03
N ILE A 102 14.13 3.93 1.26
CA ILE A 102 13.82 2.61 1.80
C ILE A 102 15.07 2.08 2.52
N SER A 103 14.90 1.62 3.75
CA SER A 103 16.00 1.07 4.58
C SER A 103 16.80 0.00 3.84
N GLY A 104 18.13 0.21 3.78
CA GLY A 104 19.07 -0.66 3.06
C GLY A 104 19.16 -0.38 1.56
N THR A 105 18.64 0.75 1.06
CA THR A 105 18.71 1.13 -0.34
C THR A 105 18.97 2.63 -0.50
N LYS A 106 19.26 3.07 -1.73
CA LYS A 106 19.33 4.50 -2.11
C LYS A 106 18.04 5.03 -2.75
N ARG A 107 16.97 4.22 -2.77
CA ARG A 107 15.73 4.52 -3.50
C ARG A 107 14.70 5.18 -2.59
N LEU A 108 14.00 6.19 -3.10
CA LEU A 108 12.87 6.78 -2.38
C LEU A 108 11.74 5.76 -2.15
N SER A 109 11.13 5.85 -0.97
CA SER A 109 9.90 5.12 -0.64
C SER A 109 8.69 5.76 -1.32
N SER A 110 7.65 4.97 -1.64
CA SER A 110 6.35 5.47 -2.12
C SER A 110 5.69 6.46 -1.15
N HIS A 111 5.97 6.34 0.16
CA HIS A 111 5.58 7.35 1.15
C HIS A 111 6.15 8.74 0.88
N SER A 112 7.30 8.83 0.19
CA SER A 112 7.92 10.11 -0.17
C SER A 112 7.12 10.89 -1.21
N PHE A 113 6.27 10.21 -1.99
CA PHE A 113 5.44 10.84 -3.00
C PHE A 113 4.01 11.13 -2.50
N GLY A 114 3.72 10.81 -1.24
CA GLY A 114 2.36 10.91 -0.68
C GLY A 114 1.38 9.93 -1.33
N SER A 115 1.87 8.86 -1.94
CA SER A 115 1.09 7.85 -2.66
C SER A 115 0.99 6.52 -1.92
N ALA A 116 1.34 6.48 -0.64
CA ALA A 116 1.25 5.28 0.17
C ALA A 116 0.75 5.59 1.59
N VAL A 117 0.06 4.62 2.15
CA VAL A 117 -0.47 4.64 3.52
C VAL A 117 -0.21 3.30 4.18
N ASP A 118 0.09 3.33 5.47
CA ASP A 118 0.19 2.14 6.29
C ASP A 118 -0.97 2.12 7.28
N VAL A 119 -1.76 1.04 7.26
CA VAL A 119 -2.82 0.79 8.24
C VAL A 119 -2.20 0.34 9.57
N ASN A 120 -2.84 -0.51 10.38
CA ASN A 120 -2.29 -0.92 11.66
C ASN A 120 -0.98 -1.72 11.53
N SER A 121 0.13 -1.12 11.99
CA SER A 121 1.47 -1.71 11.94
C SER A 121 1.63 -2.98 12.77
N GLN A 122 0.85 -3.13 13.85
CA GLN A 122 0.86 -4.32 14.69
C GLN A 122 0.17 -5.52 14.02
N LEU A 123 -0.78 -5.27 13.12
CA LEU A 123 -1.54 -6.31 12.42
C LEU A 123 -0.96 -6.64 11.05
N GLY A 124 -0.41 -5.63 10.36
CA GLY A 124 0.15 -5.80 9.04
C GLY A 124 1.34 -6.76 8.99
N LYS A 125 2.24 -6.67 10.00
CA LYS A 125 3.54 -7.36 10.06
C LYS A 125 4.45 -7.00 8.88
N TYR A 126 5.77 -7.11 9.07
CA TYR A 126 6.76 -6.84 8.04
C TYR A 126 7.85 -7.92 8.04
N TRP A 127 8.20 -8.44 6.87
CA TRP A 127 9.08 -9.60 6.74
C TRP A 127 10.44 -9.44 7.42
N LYS A 128 11.02 -8.22 7.41
CA LYS A 128 12.33 -7.99 8.07
C LYS A 128 12.26 -8.14 9.58
N TRP A 129 11.10 -7.94 10.21
CA TRP A 129 10.94 -8.12 11.66
C TRP A 129 11.05 -9.58 12.09
N LEU A 130 10.99 -10.52 11.13
CA LEU A 130 11.15 -11.95 11.39
C LEU A 130 12.59 -12.44 11.26
N GLY A 131 13.55 -11.57 10.94
CA GLY A 131 14.97 -11.96 10.79
C GLY A 131 15.26 -12.91 9.63
N VAL A 132 14.32 -13.08 8.70
CA VAL A 132 14.45 -14.01 7.58
C VAL A 132 15.35 -13.41 6.49
N LYS A 133 16.22 -14.24 5.89
CA LYS A 133 17.09 -13.82 4.78
C LYS A 133 16.25 -13.50 3.53
N PRO A 134 16.63 -12.48 2.71
CA PRO A 134 15.95 -12.20 1.45
C PRO A 134 15.84 -13.43 0.55
N GLY A 135 14.69 -13.59 -0.13
CA GLY A 135 14.42 -14.73 -1.01
C GLY A 135 14.03 -16.04 -0.31
N LYS A 136 13.99 -16.06 1.04
CA LYS A 136 13.39 -17.16 1.80
C LYS A 136 11.97 -16.77 2.18
N ALA A 137 11.03 -17.69 1.93
CA ALA A 137 9.64 -17.50 2.28
C ALA A 137 9.50 -17.44 3.81
N ALA A 138 9.20 -16.27 4.34
CA ALA A 138 8.79 -16.13 5.72
C ALA A 138 7.34 -16.62 5.89
N ARG A 139 7.04 -17.28 7.02
CA ARG A 139 5.66 -17.56 7.42
C ARG A 139 4.96 -16.22 7.60
N TYR A 140 3.91 -16.00 6.81
CA TYR A 140 3.09 -14.81 6.91
C TYR A 140 1.72 -15.21 7.43
N ASP A 141 1.47 -14.86 8.69
CA ASP A 141 0.18 -15.01 9.32
C ASP A 141 -0.55 -13.66 9.18
N ASN A 142 -1.27 -13.54 8.06
CA ASN A 142 -1.95 -12.31 7.66
C ASN A 142 -3.16 -12.02 8.57
N ALA A 143 -3.24 -10.80 9.10
CA ALA A 143 -4.38 -10.34 9.89
C ALA A 143 -5.30 -9.35 9.14
N ILE A 144 -4.87 -8.85 7.97
CA ILE A 144 -5.63 -7.89 7.18
C ILE A 144 -6.70 -8.64 6.36
N PRO A 145 -7.98 -8.28 6.53
CA PRO A 145 -9.08 -9.02 5.93
C PRO A 145 -9.23 -8.65 4.45
N HIS A 146 -9.78 -9.58 3.68
CA HIS A 146 -9.99 -9.41 2.25
C HIS A 146 -10.76 -8.14 1.93
N GLU A 147 -11.82 -7.82 2.67
CA GLU A 147 -12.70 -6.69 2.36
C GLU A 147 -12.01 -5.33 2.55
N ILE A 148 -10.93 -5.26 3.34
CA ILE A 148 -10.09 -4.04 3.40
C ILE A 148 -9.22 -3.97 2.15
N VAL A 149 -8.55 -5.07 1.80
CA VAL A 149 -7.67 -5.13 0.64
C VAL A 149 -8.43 -4.83 -0.64
N GLU A 150 -9.60 -5.43 -0.80
CA GLU A 150 -10.47 -5.23 -1.97
C GLU A 150 -10.93 -3.78 -2.11
N ALA A 151 -11.35 -3.13 -1.02
CA ALA A 151 -11.76 -1.72 -1.04
C ALA A 151 -10.61 -0.81 -1.52
N PHE A 152 -9.38 -1.09 -1.12
CA PHE A 152 -8.19 -0.39 -1.62
C PHE A 152 -7.90 -0.70 -3.10
N GLU A 153 -7.95 -1.97 -3.50
CA GLU A 153 -7.64 -2.42 -4.87
C GLU A 153 -8.64 -1.90 -5.90
N ARG A 154 -9.94 -1.85 -5.56
CA ARG A 154 -10.98 -1.21 -6.38
C ARG A 154 -10.64 0.26 -6.67
N ARG A 155 -9.92 0.92 -5.75
CA ARG A 155 -9.51 2.33 -5.83
C ARG A 155 -8.06 2.51 -6.25
N GLY A 156 -7.42 1.50 -6.85
CA GLY A 156 -6.10 1.63 -7.48
C GLY A 156 -4.91 1.51 -6.52
N PHE A 157 -5.13 1.10 -5.27
CA PHE A 157 -4.04 0.79 -4.34
C PHE A 157 -3.72 -0.69 -4.41
N ILE A 158 -2.43 -1.01 -4.56
CA ILE A 158 -1.93 -2.38 -4.36
C ILE A 158 -1.55 -2.59 -2.89
N TRP A 159 -1.52 -3.85 -2.46
CA TRP A 159 -1.26 -4.23 -1.08
C TRP A 159 0.06 -5.00 -0.91
N GLY A 160 0.86 -4.57 0.05
CA GLY A 160 2.16 -5.16 0.35
C GLY A 160 2.13 -6.57 0.95
N GLY A 161 0.96 -7.03 1.42
CA GLY A 161 0.79 -8.41 1.91
C GLY A 161 0.87 -9.48 0.82
N LYS A 162 0.67 -9.11 -0.45
CA LYS A 162 0.79 -10.01 -1.61
C LYS A 162 2.24 -10.22 -2.06
N TRP A 163 3.21 -9.54 -1.44
CA TRP A 163 4.63 -9.68 -1.76
C TRP A 163 5.28 -10.87 -1.05
N HIS A 164 6.25 -11.51 -1.69
CA HIS A 164 7.14 -12.47 -1.04
C HIS A 164 7.81 -11.84 0.19
N HIS A 165 8.34 -10.63 0.00
CA HIS A 165 8.84 -9.74 1.05
C HIS A 165 7.70 -8.89 1.62
N PHE A 166 6.73 -9.57 2.26
CA PHE A 166 5.47 -8.98 2.68
C PHE A 166 5.63 -7.73 3.57
N ASP A 167 4.74 -6.78 3.35
CA ASP A 167 4.55 -5.59 4.17
C ASP A 167 3.04 -5.36 4.32
N GLY A 168 2.43 -6.07 5.27
CA GLY A 168 0.96 -6.19 5.28
C GLY A 168 0.23 -4.94 5.75
N MET A 169 0.93 -3.99 6.36
CA MET A 169 0.31 -2.69 6.69
C MET A 169 0.24 -1.79 5.46
N HIS A 170 1.07 -2.05 4.45
CA HIS A 170 1.37 -1.11 3.39
C HIS A 170 0.42 -1.20 2.22
N PHE A 171 -0.12 -0.05 1.83
CA PHE A 171 -0.87 0.15 0.59
C PHE A 171 -0.23 1.27 -0.21
N GLU A 172 0.01 1.05 -1.50
CA GLU A 172 0.54 2.08 -2.40
C GLU A 172 -0.31 2.24 -3.65
N TYR A 173 -0.57 3.49 -4.04
CA TYR A 173 -1.38 3.84 -5.20
C TYR A 173 -0.62 3.54 -6.49
N ARG A 174 -1.08 2.50 -7.20
CA ARG A 174 -0.50 1.95 -8.44
C ARG A 174 -1.61 1.54 -9.41
N PRO A 175 -2.49 2.49 -9.82
CA PRO A 175 -3.65 2.18 -10.64
C PRO A 175 -3.27 1.56 -11.98
N GLU A 176 -2.08 1.83 -12.49
CA GLU A 176 -1.57 1.25 -13.74
C GLU A 176 -1.37 -0.28 -13.64
N LEU A 177 -1.01 -0.80 -12.46
CA LEU A 177 -0.87 -2.24 -12.23
C LEU A 177 -2.24 -2.93 -12.14
N ILE A 178 -3.18 -2.30 -11.46
CA ILE A 178 -4.57 -2.78 -11.36
C ILE A 178 -5.23 -2.80 -12.74
N LEU A 179 -5.08 -1.72 -13.51
CA LEU A 179 -5.62 -1.63 -14.87
C LEU A 179 -5.01 -2.69 -15.78
N TYR A 180 -3.68 -2.85 -15.76
CA TYR A 180 -3.01 -3.88 -16.53
C TYR A 180 -3.50 -5.28 -16.16
N ALA A 181 -3.66 -5.58 -14.87
CA ALA A 181 -4.18 -6.88 -14.44
C ALA A 181 -5.58 -7.15 -14.99
N ARG A 182 -6.49 -6.17 -14.97
CA ARG A 182 -7.84 -6.30 -15.54
C ARG A 182 -7.83 -6.51 -17.05
N LEU A 183 -7.04 -5.72 -17.78
CA LEU A 183 -6.93 -5.83 -19.25
C LEU A 183 -6.40 -7.20 -19.70
N MET A 184 -5.60 -7.85 -18.87
CA MET A 184 -5.08 -9.19 -19.15
C MET A 184 -6.05 -10.33 -18.72
N GLY A 185 -7.29 -10.01 -18.33
CA GLY A 185 -8.34 -10.97 -17.99
C GLY A 185 -8.26 -11.57 -16.57
N GLN A 186 -8.06 -10.72 -15.55
CA GLN A 186 -8.17 -11.07 -14.12
C GLN A 186 -9.26 -10.22 -13.51
#